data_AF-A0A373FT29-F1
#
_entry.id   AF-A0A373FT29-F1
#
_cell.length_a   1.000
_cell.length_b   1.000
_cell.length_c   1.000
_cell.angle_alpha   90.00
_cell.angle_beta   90.00
_cell.angle_gamma   90.00
#
_symmetry.space_group_name_H-M   'P 1'
#
loop_
_entity.id
_entity.type
_entity.pdbx_description
1 polymer ?
#
loop_
_entity_poly.entity_id
_entity_poly.type
_entity_poly.pdbx_seq_one_letter_code
_entity_poly.pdbx_strand_id
1 'polypeptide(L)'
;MSDVVWVALISAGGAIAAALMTQIMAMRSAAKQAERMAQQELLQWQRNEVHRKQKDAEDKLQDFWRAIVETQDRLLDALYVNSKKSRFSEGSVSTAATRAYAIALVMIPNLLDAARDFCDACSAADSVIHDTEKVHDGAAVAAEWRESFDRVEAAVLEEAARIRQLGTPLAVAPRNE
;
A
#
# COMPACT_ATOMS: atom_id res chain seq x y z
N MET A 1 13.33 -45.39 -68.02
CA MET A 1 12.27 -44.73 -67.23
C MET A 1 12.34 -45.04 -65.72
N SER A 2 13.04 -46.11 -65.27
CA SER A 2 13.12 -46.49 -63.85
C SER A 2 14.04 -45.62 -62.98
N ASP A 3 15.16 -45.12 -63.51
CA ASP A 3 16.12 -44.32 -62.71
C ASP A 3 15.57 -42.96 -62.26
N VAL A 4 14.78 -42.32 -63.12
CA VAL A 4 14.18 -41.00 -62.82
C VAL A 4 13.15 -41.13 -61.68
N VAL A 5 12.42 -42.25 -61.63
CA VAL A 5 11.44 -42.53 -60.57
C VAL A 5 12.13 -42.81 -59.24
N TRP A 6 13.25 -43.54 -59.23
CA TRP A 6 14.03 -43.78 -58.01
C TRP A 6 14.67 -42.51 -57.44
N VAL A 7 15.24 -41.66 -58.29
CA VAL A 7 15.80 -40.36 -57.86
C VAL A 7 14.70 -39.43 -57.34
N ALA A 8 13.52 -39.42 -57.96
CA ALA A 8 12.37 -38.65 -57.49
C ALA A 8 11.83 -39.14 -56.13
N LEU A 9 11.86 -40.45 -55.88
CA LEU A 9 11.39 -41.04 -54.63
C LEU A 9 12.37 -40.78 -53.47
N ILE A 10 13.67 -40.83 -53.74
CA ILE A 10 14.72 -40.47 -52.77
C ILE A 10 14.73 -38.96 -52.47
N SER A 11 14.55 -38.12 -53.49
CA SER A 11 14.51 -36.66 -53.32
C SER A 11 13.26 -36.19 -52.57
N ALA A 12 12.09 -36.79 -52.85
CA ALA A 12 10.86 -36.54 -52.10
C ALA A 12 10.98 -37.00 -50.64
N GLY A 13 11.60 -38.16 -50.38
CA GLY A 13 11.88 -38.63 -49.02
C GLY A 13 12.80 -37.70 -48.23
N GLY A 14 13.85 -37.18 -48.87
CA GLY A 14 14.75 -36.19 -48.27
C GLY A 14 14.06 -34.87 -47.93
N ALA A 15 13.18 -34.37 -48.80
CA ALA A 15 12.41 -33.15 -48.58
C ALA A 15 11.42 -33.30 -47.40
N ILE A 16 10.76 -34.45 -47.27
CA ILE A 16 9.84 -34.74 -46.16
C ILE A 16 10.63 -34.83 -44.84
N ALA A 17 11.77 -35.50 -44.82
CA ALA A 17 12.62 -35.60 -43.63
C ALA A 17 13.17 -34.23 -43.18
N ALA A 18 13.60 -33.40 -44.15
CA ALA A 18 14.05 -32.04 -43.86
C ALA A 18 12.92 -31.14 -43.33
N ALA A 19 11.72 -31.26 -43.89
CA ALA A 19 10.54 -30.53 -43.42
C ALA A 19 10.15 -30.93 -41.98
N LEU A 20 10.18 -32.23 -41.67
CA LEU A 20 9.90 -32.74 -40.32
C LEU A 20 10.97 -32.30 -39.30
N MET A 21 12.26 -32.35 -39.65
CA MET A 21 13.31 -31.85 -38.76
C MET A 21 13.18 -30.34 -38.50
N THR A 22 12.83 -29.57 -39.54
CA THR A 22 12.60 -28.12 -39.42
C THR A 22 11.43 -27.83 -38.48
N GLN A 23 10.32 -28.57 -38.61
CA GLN A 23 9.18 -28.45 -37.70
C GLN A 23 9.52 -28.82 -36.25
N ILE A 24 10.30 -29.89 -36.04
CA ILE A 24 10.73 -30.30 -34.68
C ILE A 24 11.64 -29.24 -34.05
N MET A 25 12.60 -28.69 -34.81
CA MET A 25 13.46 -27.61 -34.32
C MET A 25 12.66 -26.35 -34.01
N ALA A 26 11.72 -25.97 -34.90
CA ALA A 26 10.85 -24.81 -34.70
C ALA A 26 9.97 -24.96 -33.45
N MET A 27 9.40 -26.15 -33.21
CA MET A 27 8.64 -26.44 -31.99
C MET A 27 9.50 -26.37 -30.74
N ARG A 28 10.74 -26.89 -30.78
CA ARG A 28 11.67 -26.82 -29.64
C ARG A 28 12.12 -25.39 -29.34
N SER A 29 12.38 -24.57 -30.36
CA SER A 29 12.70 -23.16 -30.17
C SER A 29 11.51 -22.37 -29.65
N ALA A 30 10.31 -22.63 -30.17
CA ALA A 30 9.08 -22.01 -29.69
C ALA A 30 8.78 -22.39 -28.24
N ALA A 31 8.98 -23.65 -27.84
CA ALA A 31 8.81 -24.10 -26.45
C ALA A 31 9.79 -23.39 -25.49
N LYS A 32 11.08 -23.29 -25.87
CA LYS A 32 12.08 -22.55 -25.07
C LYS A 32 11.77 -21.05 -24.99
N GLN A 33 11.25 -20.45 -26.07
CA GLN A 33 10.83 -19.05 -26.07
C GLN A 33 9.60 -18.84 -25.18
N ALA A 34 8.60 -19.72 -25.25
CA ALA A 34 7.42 -19.68 -24.40
C ALA A 34 7.77 -19.81 -22.92
N GLU A 35 8.70 -20.70 -22.57
CA GLU A 35 9.16 -20.86 -21.18
C GLU A 35 9.87 -19.60 -20.67
N ARG A 36 10.72 -18.96 -21.50
CA ARG A 36 11.36 -17.68 -21.14
C ARG A 36 10.35 -16.56 -20.99
N MET A 37 9.35 -16.48 -21.86
CA MET A 37 8.27 -15.49 -21.73
C MET A 37 7.46 -15.71 -20.45
N ALA A 38 7.08 -16.96 -20.14
CA ALA A 38 6.36 -17.29 -18.92
C ALA A 38 7.16 -16.93 -17.65
N GLN A 39 8.47 -17.16 -17.65
CA GLN A 39 9.35 -16.73 -16.55
C GLN A 39 9.41 -15.21 -16.41
N GLN A 40 9.47 -14.48 -17.52
CA GLN A 40 9.48 -13.02 -17.52
C GLN A 40 8.13 -12.45 -17.05
N GLU A 41 7.02 -13.00 -17.52
CA GLU A 41 5.66 -12.63 -17.11
C GLU A 41 5.44 -12.87 -15.62
N LEU A 42 5.91 -14.00 -15.09
CA LEU A 42 5.82 -14.29 -13.65
C LEU A 42 6.60 -13.27 -12.82
N LEU A 43 7.82 -12.92 -13.22
CA LEU A 43 8.64 -11.92 -12.54
C LEU A 43 8.01 -10.52 -12.62
N GLN A 44 7.47 -10.14 -13.77
CA GLN A 44 6.75 -8.87 -13.94
C GLN A 44 5.49 -8.83 -13.08
N TRP A 45 4.73 -9.91 -13.05
CA TRP A 45 3.55 -10.04 -12.21
C TRP A 45 3.90 -9.91 -10.73
N GLN A 46 4.97 -10.58 -10.26
CA GLN A 46 5.43 -10.46 -8.88
C GLN A 46 5.82 -9.02 -8.51
N ARG A 47 6.54 -8.30 -9.40
CA ARG A 47 6.89 -6.89 -9.17
C ARG A 47 5.66 -6.00 -9.11
N ASN A 48 4.74 -6.18 -10.07
CA ASN A 48 3.49 -5.42 -10.11
C ASN A 48 2.65 -5.65 -8.85
N GLU A 49 2.62 -6.88 -8.34
CA GLU A 49 1.90 -7.25 -7.13
C GLU A 49 2.50 -6.59 -5.88
N VAL A 50 3.83 -6.54 -5.78
CA VAL A 50 4.53 -5.83 -4.68
C VAL A 50 4.23 -4.34 -4.73
N HIS A 51 4.34 -3.71 -5.90
CA HIS A 51 4.00 -2.29 -6.07
C HIS A 51 2.54 -1.98 -5.75
N ARG A 52 1.61 -2.85 -6.15
CA ARG A 52 0.20 -2.70 -5.82
C ARG A 52 -0.02 -2.72 -4.32
N LYS A 53 0.53 -3.72 -3.62
CA LYS A 53 0.41 -3.83 -2.16
C LYS A 53 1.04 -2.66 -1.41
N GLN A 54 2.18 -2.17 -1.90
CA GLN A 54 2.83 -0.98 -1.33
C GLN A 54 1.92 0.24 -1.48
N LYS A 55 1.41 0.49 -2.69
CA LYS A 55 0.51 1.62 -2.94
C LYS A 55 -0.75 1.55 -2.10
N ASP A 56 -1.37 0.37 -2.01
CA ASP A 56 -2.55 0.17 -1.16
C ASP A 56 -2.26 0.46 0.33
N ALA A 57 -1.03 0.18 0.80
CA ALA A 57 -0.62 0.50 2.17
C ALA A 57 -0.35 2.00 2.36
N GLU A 58 0.27 2.67 1.38
CA GLU A 58 0.48 4.12 1.37
C GLU A 58 -0.86 4.87 1.38
N ASP A 59 -1.82 4.46 0.55
CA ASP A 59 -3.15 5.06 0.47
C ASP A 59 -3.89 4.95 1.82
N LYS A 60 -3.82 3.78 2.49
CA LYS A 60 -4.40 3.60 3.84
C LYS A 60 -3.74 4.48 4.89
N LEU A 61 -2.41 4.60 4.85
CA LEU A 61 -1.66 5.45 5.78
C LEU A 61 -2.01 6.93 5.57
N GLN A 62 -2.20 7.34 4.32
CA GLN A 62 -2.65 8.69 3.99
C GLN A 62 -4.07 8.95 4.51
N ASP A 63 -5.00 8.01 4.37
CA ASP A 63 -6.35 8.12 4.91
C ASP A 63 -6.36 8.22 6.43
N PHE A 64 -5.54 7.42 7.11
CA PHE A 64 -5.33 7.51 8.56
C PHE A 64 -4.83 8.90 8.95
N TRP A 65 -3.75 9.38 8.31
CA TRP A 65 -3.15 10.67 8.63
C TRP A 65 -4.09 11.84 8.35
N ARG A 66 -4.89 11.75 7.28
CA ARG A 66 -5.93 12.75 6.99
C ARG A 66 -6.95 12.86 8.12
N ALA A 67 -7.37 11.75 8.71
CA ALA A 67 -8.28 11.76 9.86
C ALA A 67 -7.62 12.40 11.10
N ILE A 68 -6.32 12.17 11.33
CA ILE A 68 -5.56 12.82 12.42
C ILE A 68 -5.47 14.34 12.19
N VAL A 69 -5.10 14.81 11.00
CA VAL A 69 -5.03 16.25 10.71
C VAL A 69 -6.41 16.91 10.84
N GLU A 70 -7.48 16.22 10.45
CA GLU A 70 -8.85 16.70 10.63
C GLU A 70 -9.20 16.91 12.11
N THR A 71 -8.67 16.11 13.04
CA THR A 71 -8.86 16.37 14.49
C THR A 71 -8.18 17.66 14.93
N GLN A 72 -6.97 17.94 14.43
CA GLN A 72 -6.23 19.16 14.77
C GLN A 72 -6.95 20.40 14.27
N ASP A 73 -7.47 20.36 13.04
CA ASP A 73 -8.24 21.46 12.44
C ASP A 73 -9.50 21.75 13.28
N ARG A 74 -10.25 20.71 13.65
CA ARG A 74 -11.45 20.83 14.51
C ARG A 74 -11.12 21.35 15.90
N LEU A 75 -9.98 20.96 16.48
CA LEU A 75 -9.53 21.43 17.79
C LEU A 75 -9.16 22.92 17.74
N LEU A 76 -8.43 23.34 16.71
CA LEU A 76 -8.11 24.75 16.50
C LEU A 76 -9.38 25.58 16.27
N ASP A 77 -10.31 25.10 15.45
CA ASP A 77 -11.61 25.74 15.24
C ASP A 77 -12.37 25.90 16.58
N ALA A 78 -12.38 24.88 17.42
CA ALA A 78 -13.03 24.93 18.73
C ALA A 78 -12.38 25.93 19.70
N LEU A 79 -11.06 26.12 19.62
CA LEU A 79 -10.30 27.04 20.47
C LEU A 79 -10.37 28.50 19.98
N TYR A 80 -10.42 28.73 18.67
CA TYR A 80 -10.38 30.07 18.07
C TYR A 80 -11.78 30.65 17.75
N VAL A 81 -12.79 29.82 17.50
CA VAL A 81 -14.14 30.28 17.16
C VAL A 81 -15.02 30.31 18.40
N ASN A 82 -15.16 31.51 18.98
CA ASN A 82 -16.23 31.81 19.92
C ASN A 82 -17.59 31.37 19.32
N SER A 83 -18.21 30.38 19.97
CA SER A 83 -19.54 29.81 19.75
C SER A 83 -20.45 30.52 18.72
N LYS A 84 -20.83 29.78 17.66
CA LYS A 84 -22.23 29.60 17.18
C LYS A 84 -22.39 29.21 15.71
N LYS A 85 -21.37 29.27 14.85
CA LYS A 85 -21.53 28.93 13.42
C LYS A 85 -20.24 28.44 12.76
N SER A 86 -19.76 27.25 13.08
CA SER A 86 -18.95 26.50 12.11
C SER A 86 -19.92 25.72 11.23
N ARG A 87 -20.03 26.10 9.95
CA ARG A 87 -20.81 25.38 8.93
C ARG A 87 -20.04 24.19 8.33
N PHE A 88 -18.83 23.90 8.82
CA PHE A 88 -17.93 22.92 8.22
C PHE A 88 -17.50 21.77 9.12
N SER A 89 -17.70 21.83 10.44
CA SER A 89 -17.41 20.70 11.34
C SER A 89 -18.70 20.00 11.78
N GLU A 90 -19.24 19.13 10.93
CA GLU A 90 -20.24 18.16 11.38
C GLU A 90 -19.51 17.10 12.24
N GLY A 91 -19.56 17.25 13.56
CA GLY A 91 -18.99 16.32 14.53
C GLY A 91 -17.88 16.92 15.41
N SER A 92 -17.71 16.33 16.59
CA SER A 92 -16.71 16.69 17.61
C SER A 92 -15.28 16.31 17.19
N VAL A 93 -14.26 16.74 17.95
CA VAL A 93 -12.85 16.34 17.70
C VAL A 93 -12.71 14.82 17.82
N SER A 94 -13.38 14.22 18.80
CA SER A 94 -13.45 12.78 19.05
C SER A 94 -14.05 11.98 17.90
N THR A 95 -14.91 12.55 17.06
CA THR A 95 -15.48 11.82 15.91
C THR A 95 -14.42 11.56 14.85
N ALA A 96 -13.57 12.55 14.56
CA ALA A 96 -12.46 12.38 13.63
C ALA A 96 -11.37 11.46 14.22
N ALA A 97 -11.12 11.54 15.54
CA ALA A 97 -10.18 10.65 16.22
C ALA A 97 -10.66 9.19 16.24
N THR A 98 -11.96 8.97 16.44
CA THR A 98 -12.61 7.65 16.37
C THR A 98 -12.48 7.05 14.97
N ARG A 99 -12.59 7.88 13.92
CA ARG A 99 -12.36 7.43 12.54
C ARG A 99 -10.92 6.97 12.34
N ALA A 100 -9.94 7.73 12.84
CA ALA A 100 -8.54 7.33 12.79
C ALA A 100 -8.30 5.99 13.53
N TYR A 101 -8.89 5.83 14.72
CA TYR A 101 -8.85 4.56 15.46
C TYR A 101 -9.48 3.40 14.68
N ALA A 102 -10.65 3.60 14.07
CA ALA A 102 -11.31 2.57 13.25
C ALA A 102 -10.47 2.17 12.03
N ILE A 103 -9.79 3.14 11.39
CA ILE A 103 -8.85 2.87 10.30
C ILE A 103 -7.67 2.03 10.82
N ALA A 104 -7.07 2.39 11.95
CA ALA A 104 -5.96 1.64 12.53
C ALA A 104 -6.37 0.20 12.88
N LEU A 105 -7.54 0.02 13.49
CA LEU A 105 -8.08 -1.28 13.90
C LEU A 105 -8.22 -2.26 12.73
N VAL A 106 -8.69 -1.78 11.58
CA VAL A 106 -9.01 -2.66 10.44
C VAL A 106 -7.88 -2.72 9.42
N MET A 107 -7.16 -1.61 9.22
CA MET A 107 -6.29 -1.44 8.06
C MET A 107 -4.80 -1.32 8.41
N ILE A 108 -4.45 -0.81 9.59
CA ILE A 108 -3.05 -0.57 9.99
C ILE A 108 -2.83 -0.94 11.47
N PRO A 109 -2.73 -2.24 11.81
CA PRO A 109 -2.69 -2.70 13.19
C PRO A 109 -1.52 -2.14 14.02
N ASN A 110 -0.41 -1.80 13.37
CA ASN A 110 0.77 -1.22 14.03
C ASN A 110 0.50 0.16 14.65
N LEU A 111 -0.49 0.89 14.15
CA LEU A 111 -0.86 2.21 14.66
C LEU A 111 -1.96 2.14 15.71
N LEU A 112 -2.44 0.94 16.06
CA LEU A 112 -3.63 0.76 16.89
C LEU A 112 -3.49 1.39 18.27
N ASP A 113 -2.37 1.12 18.96
CA ASP A 113 -2.16 1.61 20.33
C ASP A 113 -2.02 3.13 20.33
N ALA A 114 -1.21 3.68 19.42
CA ALA A 114 -1.06 5.13 19.28
C ALA A 114 -2.39 5.82 18.93
N ALA A 115 -3.18 5.23 18.03
CA ALA A 115 -4.48 5.77 17.64
C ALA A 115 -5.52 5.68 18.76
N ARG A 116 -5.45 4.67 19.64
CA ARG A 116 -6.29 4.55 20.82
C ARG A 116 -5.98 5.66 21.81
N ASP A 117 -4.71 5.78 22.21
CA ASP A 117 -4.24 6.79 23.17
C ASP A 117 -4.62 8.21 22.68
N PHE A 118 -4.47 8.46 21.39
CA PHE A 118 -4.87 9.73 20.79
C PHE A 118 -6.39 9.96 20.79
N CYS A 119 -7.18 8.91 20.55
CA CYS A 119 -8.64 8.99 20.61
C CYS A 119 -9.14 9.30 22.03
N ASP A 120 -8.51 8.69 23.04
CA ASP A 120 -8.81 8.95 24.45
C ASP A 120 -8.44 10.39 24.83
N ALA A 121 -7.26 10.86 24.44
CA ALA A 121 -6.83 12.24 24.66
C ALA A 121 -7.73 13.27 23.93
N CYS A 122 -8.17 12.98 22.70
CA CYS A 122 -9.14 13.82 21.99
C CYS A 122 -10.51 13.87 22.69
N SER A 123 -10.94 12.77 23.30
CA SER A 123 -12.20 12.70 24.04
C SER A 123 -12.12 13.50 25.35
N ALA A 124 -10.96 13.47 26.02
CA ALA A 124 -10.68 14.33 27.16
C ALA A 124 -10.69 15.83 26.77
N ALA A 125 -10.05 16.18 25.65
CA ALA A 125 -10.07 17.55 25.12
C ALA A 125 -11.49 18.05 24.77
N ASP A 126 -12.29 17.22 24.08
CA ASP A 126 -13.70 17.53 23.80
C ASP A 126 -14.51 17.77 25.07
N SER A 127 -14.27 16.97 26.11
CA SER A 127 -14.96 17.11 27.40
C SER A 127 -14.67 18.47 28.03
N VAL A 128 -13.42 18.95 27.97
CA VAL A 128 -13.05 20.29 28.48
C VAL A 128 -13.64 21.42 27.62
N ILE A 129 -13.70 21.24 26.31
CA ILE A 129 -14.24 22.25 25.38
C ILE A 129 -15.75 22.43 25.58
N HIS A 130 -16.46 21.36 25.91
CA HIS A 130 -17.93 21.36 26.01
C HIS A 130 -18.48 21.44 27.45
N ASP A 131 -17.69 21.09 28.48
CA ASP A 131 -18.12 21.15 29.88
C ASP A 131 -17.78 22.52 30.50
N THR A 132 -18.74 23.44 30.49
CA THR A 132 -18.58 24.81 31.03
C THR A 132 -18.69 24.91 32.56
N GLU A 133 -19.07 23.84 33.27
CA GLU A 133 -19.31 23.87 34.72
C GLU A 133 -18.10 23.48 35.57
N LYS A 134 -17.11 22.79 35.01
CA LYS A 134 -15.92 22.35 35.74
C LYS A 134 -14.71 23.22 35.44
N VAL A 135 -13.97 23.58 36.49
CA VAL A 135 -12.62 24.12 36.36
C VAL A 135 -11.70 22.98 35.94
N HIS A 136 -11.68 22.70 34.65
CA HIS A 136 -10.71 21.80 34.06
C HIS A 136 -9.39 22.54 33.88
N ASP A 137 -8.27 21.87 34.21
CA ASP A 137 -6.95 22.37 33.86
C ASP A 137 -6.73 22.18 32.35
N GLY A 138 -7.24 23.12 31.57
CA GLY A 138 -7.15 23.09 30.11
C GLY A 138 -5.70 23.05 29.60
N ALA A 139 -4.73 23.51 30.39
CA ALA A 139 -3.32 23.41 30.04
C ALA A 139 -2.81 21.96 30.16
N ALA A 140 -3.21 21.23 31.19
CA ALA A 140 -2.87 19.82 31.35
C ALA A 140 -3.45 18.95 30.22
N VAL A 141 -4.73 19.17 29.87
CA VAL A 141 -5.40 18.42 28.79
C VAL A 141 -4.82 18.76 27.42
N ALA A 142 -4.45 20.02 27.17
CA ALA A 142 -3.76 20.39 25.94
C ALA A 142 -2.37 19.75 25.85
N ALA A 143 -1.64 19.63 26.97
CA ALA A 143 -0.35 18.96 27.01
C ALA A 143 -0.46 17.46 26.72
N GLU A 144 -1.44 16.78 27.33
CA GLU A 144 -1.71 15.35 27.10
C GLU A 144 -2.14 15.06 25.66
N TRP A 145 -3.02 15.91 25.10
CA TRP A 145 -3.39 15.83 23.69
C TRP A 145 -2.16 16.04 22.78
N ARG A 146 -1.31 17.02 23.08
CA ARG A 146 -0.12 17.27 22.26
C ARG A 146 0.87 16.10 22.32
N GLU A 147 1.08 15.53 23.51
CA GLU A 147 1.95 14.37 23.68
C GLU A 147 1.43 13.15 22.89
N SER A 148 0.14 12.87 22.97
CA SER A 148 -0.46 11.76 22.20
C SER A 148 -0.40 12.02 20.69
N PHE A 149 -0.54 13.26 20.23
CA PHE A 149 -0.32 13.63 18.83
C PHE A 149 1.12 13.32 18.38
N ASP A 150 2.12 13.74 19.16
CA ASP A 150 3.54 13.51 18.84
C ASP A 150 3.86 12.01 18.75
N ARG A 151 3.24 11.19 19.62
CA ARG A 151 3.36 9.72 19.56
C ARG A 151 2.76 9.14 18.29
N VAL A 152 1.58 9.60 17.88
CA VAL A 152 0.95 9.15 16.61
C VAL A 152 1.80 9.57 15.41
N GLU A 153 2.32 10.80 15.40
CA GLU A 153 3.20 11.29 14.34
C GLU A 153 4.45 10.42 14.21
N ALA A 154 5.11 10.10 15.32
CA ALA A 154 6.27 9.20 15.33
C ALA A 154 5.93 7.81 14.78
N ALA A 155 4.82 7.22 15.23
CA ALA A 155 4.37 5.91 14.76
C ALA A 155 4.04 5.90 13.25
N VAL A 156 3.44 6.97 12.73
CA VAL A 156 3.15 7.14 11.30
C VAL A 156 4.44 7.23 10.48
N LEU A 157 5.45 7.95 10.97
CA LEU A 157 6.75 8.04 10.30
C LEU A 157 7.47 6.68 10.25
N GLU A 158 7.41 5.92 11.34
CA GLU A 158 7.96 4.55 11.39
C GLU A 158 7.25 3.62 10.41
N GLU A 159 5.91 3.66 10.38
CA GLU A 159 5.12 2.85 9.45
C GLU A 159 5.38 3.23 7.99
N ALA A 160 5.50 4.54 7.69
CA ALA A 160 5.89 5.01 6.37
C ALA A 160 7.29 4.55 5.95
N ALA A 161 8.23 4.45 6.89
CA ALA A 161 9.56 3.90 6.63
C ALA A 161 9.48 2.40 6.34
N ARG A 162 8.66 1.65 7.10
CA ARG A 162 8.43 0.22 6.90
C ARG A 162 7.84 -0.09 5.52
N ILE A 163 6.82 0.66 5.10
CA ILE A 163 6.18 0.49 3.79
C ILE A 163 7.19 0.72 2.65
N ARG A 164 8.04 1.74 2.76
CA ARG A 164 9.10 2.02 1.78
C ARG A 164 10.15 0.90 1.70
N GLN A 165 10.48 0.26 2.81
CA GLN A 165 11.42 -0.87 2.83
C GLN A 165 10.83 -2.11 2.14
N LEU A 166 9.53 -2.37 2.28
CA LEU A 166 8.84 -3.48 1.61
C LEU A 166 8.80 -3.34 0.08
N GLY A 167 8.84 -2.10 -0.42
CA GLY A 167 8.85 -1.77 -1.85
C GLY A 167 10.23 -1.85 -2.52
N THR A 168 11.32 -2.00 -1.75
CA THR A 168 12.67 -2.04 -2.31
C THR A 168 12.94 -3.44 -2.86
N PRO A 169 13.06 -3.64 -4.18
CA PRO A 169 13.34 -4.96 -4.72
C PRO A 169 14.72 -5.42 -4.24
N LEU A 170 14.79 -6.63 -3.66
CA LEU A 170 16.05 -7.33 -3.44
C LEU A 170 16.85 -7.29 -4.73
N ALA A 171 17.99 -6.59 -4.70
CA ALA A 171 18.91 -6.54 -5.83
C ALA A 171 19.20 -7.98 -6.26
N VAL A 172 18.72 -8.35 -7.44
CA VAL A 172 19.02 -9.64 -8.04
C VAL A 172 20.54 -9.65 -8.21
N ALA A 173 21.21 -10.45 -7.39
CA ALA A 173 22.65 -10.65 -7.50
C ALA A 173 22.99 -10.96 -8.96
N PRO A 174 23.97 -10.28 -9.58
CA PRO A 174 24.36 -10.58 -10.94
C PRO A 174 24.74 -12.07 -10.97
N ARG A 175 24.04 -12.85 -11.80
CA ARG A 175 24.48 -14.20 -12.12
C ARG A 175 25.82 -14.04 -12.82
N ASN A 176 26.89 -14.39 -12.12
CA ASN A 176 28.20 -14.57 -12.74
C ASN A 176 28.02 -15.61 -13.85
N GLU A 177 28.23 -15.15 -15.08
CA GLU A 177 28.30 -15.99 -16.28
C GLU A 177 29.50 -16.94 -16.21
#